data_AF-U3U520-F1
#
_entry.id   AF-U3U520-F1
#
_cell.length_a   1.000
_cell.length_b   1.000
_cell.length_c   1.000
_cell.angle_alpha   90.00
_cell.angle_beta   90.00
_cell.angle_gamma   90.00
#
_symmetry.space_group_name_H-M   'P 1'
#
loop_
_entity.id
_entity.type
_entity.pdbx_description
1 polymer ?
#
loop_
_entity_poly.entity_id
_entity_poly.type
_entity_poly.pdbx_seq_one_letter_code
_entity_poly.pdbx_strand_id
1 'polypeptide(L)'
;MPSSSDASRITVGYVDKQAGNVEIPEKTLTTGSLGGLLAFRTQDLDNAQNQLGQLAAAFTTSFNKVHSQGYDSKGNTGIDFFNIGSPTVVTNSKNTSAATVSASWTDTGAMKASNYSVSYDGSNWSVTRLSDNVKVTPTMGSDGAGNTTMSFDGLSLTVNGTANAKDSFLVKPVQDVISGMSVAITSESQIAAASAAGGASDNRNAQKLLDLQDAKLINGNATLAQGYASLVSTVGNKTKNLETAATTQKGVVTQLTERQQLVSGVNLDEEYANLSKYQQFYMANAQVLQTANTIFDALMSIRG
;
A
#
# COMPACT_ATOMS: atom_id res chain seq x y z
N MET A 1 10.70 3.95 -12.81
CA MET A 1 10.74 5.44 -12.78
C MET A 1 10.05 5.92 -11.51
N PRO A 2 10.33 7.13 -10.99
CA PRO A 2 9.51 7.70 -9.91
C PRO A 2 8.04 7.85 -10.34
N SER A 3 7.09 7.59 -9.45
CA SER A 3 5.66 7.78 -9.73
C SER A 3 5.31 9.26 -9.81
N SER A 4 4.41 9.61 -10.73
CA SER A 4 3.95 10.99 -10.86
C SER A 4 3.10 11.44 -9.67
N SER A 5 2.35 10.54 -9.03
CA SER A 5 1.55 10.85 -7.84
C SER A 5 2.35 10.85 -6.54
N ASP A 6 3.49 10.16 -6.50
CA ASP A 6 4.35 10.07 -5.31
C ASP A 6 5.80 9.76 -5.74
N ALA A 7 6.65 10.79 -5.78
CA ALA A 7 8.03 10.65 -6.24
C ALA A 7 8.89 9.73 -5.34
N SER A 8 8.46 9.44 -4.11
CA SER A 8 9.13 8.48 -3.23
C SER A 8 8.89 7.03 -3.65
N ARG A 9 7.93 6.77 -4.54
CA ARG A 9 7.59 5.44 -5.04
C ARG A 9 8.16 5.20 -6.42
N ILE A 10 8.63 3.98 -6.64
CA ILE A 10 8.95 3.49 -7.98
C ILE A 10 7.71 2.86 -8.60
N THR A 11 7.45 3.24 -9.84
CA THR A 11 6.39 2.71 -10.72
C THR A 11 6.99 2.16 -12.02
N VAL A 12 6.15 1.43 -12.75
CA VAL A 12 6.46 0.90 -14.07
C VAL A 12 5.99 1.89 -15.13
N GLY A 13 6.81 2.10 -16.14
CA GLY A 13 6.47 2.92 -17.29
C GLY A 13 7.11 2.37 -18.55
N TYR A 14 6.65 2.84 -19.70
CA TYR A 14 7.26 2.59 -20.99
C TYR A 14 7.85 3.89 -21.55
N VAL A 15 8.76 3.76 -22.50
CA VAL A 15 9.37 4.91 -23.18
C VAL A 15 8.66 5.11 -24.52
N ASP A 16 7.96 6.23 -24.66
CA ASP A 16 7.38 6.68 -25.90
C ASP A 16 8.33 7.64 -26.63
N LYS A 17 8.41 7.54 -27.96
CA LYS A 17 9.35 8.36 -28.76
C LYS A 17 9.01 9.86 -28.77
N GLN A 18 7.77 10.24 -28.49
CA GLN A 18 7.30 11.62 -28.52
C GLN A 18 7.00 12.13 -27.10
N ALA A 19 6.40 11.30 -26.25
CA ALA A 19 5.99 11.65 -24.90
C ALA A 19 7.04 11.33 -23.81
N GLY A 20 8.15 10.67 -24.16
CA GLY A 20 9.18 10.27 -23.20
C GLY A 20 8.67 9.15 -22.28
N ASN A 21 9.02 9.22 -20.98
CA ASN A 21 8.63 8.18 -20.03
C ASN A 21 7.14 8.30 -19.66
N VAL A 22 6.34 7.30 -20.04
CA VAL A 22 4.91 7.22 -19.74
C VAL A 22 4.67 6.18 -18.65
N GLU A 23 4.13 6.62 -17.52
CA GLU A 23 3.75 5.76 -16.40
C GLU A 23 2.55 4.87 -16.75
N ILE A 24 2.65 3.58 -16.41
CA ILE A 24 1.57 2.61 -16.54
C ILE A 24 0.77 2.60 -15.23
N PRO A 25 -0.55 2.84 -15.25
CA PRO A 25 -1.37 2.79 -14.05
C PRO A 25 -1.29 1.42 -13.35
N GLU A 26 -0.98 1.39 -12.06
CA GLU A 26 -0.77 0.13 -11.31
C GLU A 26 -1.99 -0.81 -11.34
N LYS A 27 -3.19 -0.26 -11.48
CA LYS A 27 -4.43 -1.02 -11.67
C LYS A 27 -4.45 -1.91 -12.92
N THR A 28 -3.58 -1.68 -13.90
CA THR A 28 -3.44 -2.54 -15.08
C THR A 28 -2.37 -3.61 -14.92
N LEU A 29 -1.58 -3.55 -13.83
CA LEU A 29 -0.48 -4.47 -13.53
C LEU A 29 -0.90 -5.44 -12.42
N THR A 30 -1.87 -6.31 -12.70
CA THR A 30 -2.49 -7.18 -11.69
C THR A 30 -1.98 -8.62 -11.70
N THR A 31 -1.03 -8.95 -12.58
CA THR A 31 -0.57 -10.32 -12.80
C THR A 31 0.85 -10.56 -12.28
N GLY A 32 1.13 -11.82 -11.92
CA GLY A 32 2.46 -12.27 -11.52
C GLY A 32 2.94 -11.68 -10.19
N SER A 33 4.23 -11.84 -9.91
CA SER A 33 4.87 -11.34 -8.68
C SER A 33 4.86 -9.81 -8.60
N LEU A 34 4.99 -9.12 -9.74
CA LEU A 34 4.91 -7.67 -9.81
C LEU A 34 3.54 -7.16 -9.37
N GLY A 35 2.45 -7.73 -9.92
CA GLY A 35 1.10 -7.35 -9.50
C GLY A 35 0.82 -7.69 -8.04
N GLY A 36 1.37 -8.80 -7.54
CA GLY A 36 1.33 -9.15 -6.11
C GLY A 36 2.03 -8.11 -5.23
N LEU A 37 3.21 -7.63 -5.61
CA LEU A 37 3.94 -6.60 -4.87
C LEU A 37 3.21 -5.25 -4.87
N LEU A 38 2.66 -4.85 -6.01
CA LEU A 38 1.87 -3.61 -6.14
C LEU A 38 0.59 -3.70 -5.31
N ALA A 39 -0.12 -4.84 -5.34
CA ALA A 39 -1.30 -5.08 -4.54
C ALA A 39 -0.97 -5.05 -3.03
N PHE A 40 0.07 -5.75 -2.59
CA PHE A 40 0.52 -5.73 -1.19
C PHE A 40 0.83 -4.30 -0.73
N ARG A 41 1.61 -3.55 -1.51
CA ARG A 41 1.98 -2.17 -1.16
C ARG A 41 0.75 -1.27 -1.00
N THR A 42 -0.15 -1.29 -1.98
CA THR A 42 -1.28 -0.34 -2.06
C THR A 42 -2.48 -0.75 -1.20
N GLN A 43 -2.76 -2.05 -1.05
CA GLN A 43 -3.94 -2.55 -0.35
C GLN A 43 -3.67 -2.96 1.09
N ASP A 44 -2.47 -3.45 1.40
CA ASP A 44 -2.19 -4.03 2.71
C ASP A 44 -1.24 -3.11 3.50
N LEU A 45 -0.06 -2.80 2.96
CA LEU A 45 0.96 -2.01 3.67
C LEU A 45 0.50 -0.57 3.92
N ASP A 46 0.04 0.14 2.90
CA ASP A 46 -0.42 1.52 3.04
C ASP A 46 -1.59 1.62 4.03
N ASN A 47 -2.54 0.69 3.97
CA ASN A 47 -3.68 0.65 4.89
C ASN A 47 -3.24 0.38 6.33
N ALA A 48 -2.34 -0.58 6.56
CA ALA A 48 -1.81 -0.87 7.89
C ALA A 48 -1.03 0.32 8.46
N GLN A 49 -0.20 0.98 7.65
CA GLN A 49 0.51 2.20 8.05
C GLN A 49 -0.45 3.33 8.41
N ASN A 50 -1.49 3.53 7.60
CA ASN A 50 -2.50 4.56 7.87
C ASN A 50 -3.30 4.25 9.15
N GLN A 51 -3.65 2.99 9.41
CA GLN A 51 -4.34 2.60 10.64
C GLN A 51 -3.46 2.83 11.86
N LEU A 52 -2.19 2.46 11.80
CA LEU A 52 -1.25 2.69 12.91
C LEU A 52 -1.00 4.19 13.14
N GLY A 53 -0.83 4.96 12.06
CA GLY A 53 -0.66 6.41 12.13
C GLY A 53 -1.90 7.11 12.69
N GLN A 54 -3.11 6.64 12.34
CA GLN A 54 -4.37 7.14 12.92
C GLN A 54 -4.43 6.89 14.43
N LEU A 55 -4.08 5.68 14.89
CA LEU A 55 -4.04 5.35 16.31
C LEU A 55 -3.05 6.26 17.06
N ALA A 56 -1.85 6.45 16.50
CA ALA A 56 -0.84 7.33 17.09
C ALA A 56 -1.30 8.79 17.15
N ALA A 57 -1.91 9.31 16.08
CA ALA A 57 -2.43 10.67 16.04
C ALA A 57 -3.57 10.86 17.05
N ALA A 58 -4.54 9.94 17.09
CA ALA A 58 -5.65 10.00 18.03
C ALA A 58 -5.18 9.95 19.49
N PHE A 59 -4.23 9.07 19.80
CA PHE A 59 -3.63 8.97 21.13
C PHE A 59 -2.93 10.27 21.55
N THR A 60 -1.95 10.71 20.75
CA THR A 60 -1.10 11.85 21.09
C THR A 60 -1.88 13.16 21.15
N THR A 61 -2.77 13.42 20.19
CA THR A 61 -3.58 14.64 20.20
C THR A 61 -4.59 14.66 21.34
N SER A 62 -5.21 13.52 21.67
CA SER A 62 -6.13 13.45 22.82
C SER A 62 -5.39 13.60 24.14
N PHE A 63 -4.23 12.97 24.27
CA PHE A 63 -3.38 13.08 25.45
C PHE A 63 -2.89 14.52 25.65
N ASN A 64 -2.33 15.14 24.60
CA ASN A 64 -1.88 16.53 24.64
C ASN A 64 -3.03 17.49 24.98
N LYS A 65 -4.21 17.27 24.41
CA LYS A 65 -5.40 18.10 24.69
C LYS A 65 -5.81 18.05 26.15
N VAL A 66 -5.71 16.90 26.82
CA VAL A 66 -6.02 16.79 28.26
C VAL A 66 -4.85 17.29 29.11
N HIS A 67 -3.61 16.95 28.74
CA HIS A 67 -2.42 17.33 29.50
C HIS A 67 -2.26 18.86 29.56
N SER A 68 -2.46 19.56 28.43
CA SER A 68 -2.37 21.03 28.35
C SER A 68 -3.46 21.77 29.12
N GLN A 69 -4.54 21.10 29.54
CA GLN A 69 -5.58 21.67 30.40
C GLN A 69 -5.26 21.54 31.90
N GLY A 70 -4.24 20.77 32.26
CA GLY A 70 -3.81 20.57 33.63
C GLY A 70 -2.77 21.59 34.09
N TYR A 71 -2.33 21.41 35.33
CA TYR A 71 -1.24 22.14 35.94
C TYR A 71 -0.15 21.20 36.45
N ASP A 72 1.09 21.59 36.25
CA ASP A 72 2.30 20.88 36.65
C ASP A 72 2.60 21.03 38.15
N SER A 73 3.66 20.39 38.65
CA SER A 73 3.98 20.44 40.10
C SER A 73 4.44 21.81 40.60
N LYS A 74 4.73 22.73 39.68
CA LYS A 74 5.09 24.14 39.96
C LYS A 74 3.91 25.09 39.75
N GLY A 75 2.74 24.57 39.37
CA GLY A 75 1.53 25.35 39.10
C GLY A 75 1.50 26.02 37.72
N ASN A 76 2.39 25.65 36.80
CA ASN A 76 2.32 26.12 35.41
C ASN A 76 1.31 25.29 34.63
N THR A 77 0.68 25.89 33.61
CA THR A 77 -0.17 25.17 32.66
C THR A 77 0.62 24.08 31.93
N GLY A 78 0.01 22.92 31.74
CA GLY A 78 0.60 21.84 30.97
C GLY A 78 0.94 22.25 29.53
N ILE A 79 2.01 21.67 29.01
CA ILE A 79 2.39 21.76 27.60
C ILE A 79 1.93 20.50 26.86
N ASP A 80 2.18 20.42 25.56
CA ASP A 80 2.04 19.16 24.83
C ASP A 80 2.99 18.11 25.42
N PHE A 81 2.47 16.90 25.66
CA PHE A 81 3.27 15.80 26.21
C PHE A 81 4.05 15.08 25.13
N PHE A 82 3.48 14.99 23.93
CA PHE A 82 4.08 14.35 22.76
C PHE A 82 4.24 15.36 21.62
N ASN A 83 5.39 15.35 20.95
CA ASN A 83 5.49 15.89 19.59
C ASN A 83 4.99 14.82 18.63
N ILE A 84 4.43 15.22 17.49
CA ILE A 84 4.01 14.36 16.39
C ILE A 84 4.27 15.01 15.04
N GLY A 85 4.42 14.19 14.00
CA GLY A 85 4.42 14.71 12.63
C GLY A 85 3.05 15.27 12.23
N SER A 86 3.00 16.04 11.16
CA SER A 86 1.78 16.64 10.63
C SER A 86 1.32 15.96 9.33
N PRO A 87 0.08 16.20 8.87
CA PRO A 87 -0.32 15.82 7.52
C PRO A 87 0.65 16.34 6.46
N THR A 88 0.94 15.51 5.46
CA THR A 88 1.75 15.89 4.31
C THR A 88 0.94 15.82 3.02
N VAL A 89 1.25 16.68 2.06
CA VAL A 89 0.61 16.70 0.75
C VAL A 89 1.70 16.66 -0.32
N VAL A 90 1.55 15.72 -1.25
CA VAL A 90 2.45 15.56 -2.38
C VAL A 90 1.76 16.05 -3.64
N THR A 91 2.35 17.05 -4.29
CA THR A 91 1.88 17.55 -5.58
C THR A 91 2.25 16.55 -6.68
N ASN A 92 1.29 16.20 -7.53
CA ASN A 92 1.57 15.33 -8.66
C ASN A 92 2.50 16.03 -9.65
N SER A 93 3.56 15.35 -10.10
CA SER A 93 4.57 15.92 -10.98
C SER A 93 4.06 16.26 -12.39
N LYS A 94 2.85 15.81 -12.74
CA LYS A 94 2.14 16.16 -13.98
C LYS A 94 1.23 17.39 -13.84
N ASN A 95 1.14 17.99 -12.65
CA ASN A 95 0.40 19.23 -12.47
C ASN A 95 1.02 20.35 -13.32
N THR A 96 0.16 21.21 -13.83
CA THR A 96 0.58 22.31 -14.73
C THR A 96 0.53 23.67 -14.05
N SER A 97 -0.16 23.79 -12.92
CA SER A 97 -0.15 25.01 -12.12
C SER A 97 0.96 24.99 -11.06
N ALA A 98 1.22 26.17 -10.50
CA ALA A 98 2.04 26.34 -9.30
C ALA A 98 1.23 26.26 -8.00
N ALA A 99 -0.05 25.85 -8.06
CA ALA A 99 -0.89 25.76 -6.88
C ALA A 99 -0.34 24.73 -5.91
N THR A 100 -0.34 25.07 -4.63
CA THR A 100 0.05 24.16 -3.55
C THR A 100 -1.14 23.88 -2.66
N VAL A 101 -1.14 22.71 -2.03
CA VAL A 101 -2.19 22.32 -1.09
C VAL A 101 -1.51 21.98 0.23
N SER A 102 -1.93 22.63 1.30
CA SER A 102 -1.55 22.25 2.67
C SER A 102 -2.68 21.50 3.34
N ALA A 103 -2.34 20.67 4.32
CA ALA A 103 -3.30 19.87 5.08
C ALA A 103 -3.07 20.07 6.58
N SER A 104 -4.18 20.06 7.33
CA SER A 104 -4.17 20.14 8.79
C SER A 104 -5.29 19.26 9.36
N TRP A 105 -5.13 18.81 10.61
CA TRP A 105 -6.21 18.14 11.32
C TRP A 105 -7.14 19.17 11.94
N THR A 106 -8.44 18.96 11.77
CA THR A 106 -9.49 19.66 12.51
C THR A 106 -10.04 18.80 13.64
N ASP A 107 -10.15 17.49 13.42
CA ASP A 107 -10.59 16.52 14.41
C ASP A 107 -9.97 15.13 14.14
N THR A 108 -8.98 14.75 14.96
CA THR A 108 -8.33 13.44 14.85
C THR A 108 -9.25 12.27 15.22
N GLY A 109 -10.34 12.51 15.96
CA GLY A 109 -11.33 11.49 16.30
C GLY A 109 -12.26 11.13 15.13
N ALA A 110 -12.47 12.06 14.20
CA ALA A 110 -13.26 11.86 12.98
C ALA A 110 -12.43 11.37 11.78
N MET A 111 -11.11 11.40 11.89
CA MET A 111 -10.19 11.02 10.83
C MET A 111 -10.38 9.57 10.40
N LYS A 112 -10.24 9.27 9.10
CA LYS A 112 -10.15 7.90 8.58
C LYS A 112 -8.70 7.51 8.31
N ALA A 113 -8.38 6.24 8.54
CA ALA A 113 -7.09 5.64 8.21
C ALA A 113 -6.94 5.46 6.68
N SER A 114 -6.70 6.55 5.96
CA SER A 114 -6.50 6.52 4.51
C SER A 114 -5.68 7.71 4.03
N ASN A 115 -4.98 7.50 2.92
CA ASN A 115 -4.54 8.58 2.04
C ASN A 115 -5.71 9.04 1.15
N TYR A 116 -5.61 10.24 0.60
CA TYR A 116 -6.63 10.81 -0.27
C TYR A 116 -6.02 11.32 -1.56
N SER A 117 -6.66 11.04 -2.68
CA SER A 117 -6.39 11.74 -3.94
C SER A 117 -7.35 12.90 -4.06
N VAL A 118 -6.80 14.10 -4.20
CA VAL A 118 -7.53 15.34 -4.42
C VAL A 118 -7.22 15.81 -5.82
N SER A 119 -8.24 16.12 -6.63
CA SER A 119 -8.03 16.60 -7.99
C SER A 119 -8.99 17.73 -8.35
N TYR A 120 -8.54 18.59 -9.26
CA TYR A 120 -9.34 19.69 -9.80
C TYR A 120 -9.65 19.43 -11.27
N ASP A 121 -10.93 19.44 -11.65
CA ASP A 121 -11.34 19.18 -13.04
C ASP A 121 -11.41 20.45 -13.92
N GLY A 122 -11.09 21.61 -13.35
CA GLY A 122 -11.24 22.93 -13.97
C GLY A 122 -12.45 23.72 -13.47
N SER A 123 -13.35 23.07 -12.72
CA SER A 123 -14.52 23.70 -12.10
C SER A 123 -14.76 23.23 -10.67
N ASN A 124 -14.54 21.96 -10.38
CA ASN A 124 -14.82 21.32 -9.11
C ASN A 124 -13.60 20.58 -8.56
N TRP A 125 -13.52 20.57 -7.23
CA TRP A 125 -12.59 19.72 -6.50
C TRP A 125 -13.24 18.36 -6.21
N SER A 126 -12.51 17.29 -6.49
CA SER A 126 -12.89 15.91 -6.18
C SER A 126 -11.93 15.33 -5.16
N VAL A 127 -12.47 14.70 -4.11
CA VAL A 127 -11.68 13.98 -3.11
C VAL A 127 -12.05 12.50 -3.19
N THR A 128 -11.05 11.64 -3.28
CA THR A 128 -11.23 10.18 -3.28
C THR A 128 -10.39 9.57 -2.16
N ARG A 129 -11.05 8.85 -1.26
CA ARG A 129 -10.38 8.07 -0.21
C ARG A 129 -9.77 6.82 -0.82
N LEU A 130 -8.48 6.60 -0.62
CA LEU A 130 -7.75 5.53 -1.31
C LEU A 130 -7.91 4.15 -0.64
N SER A 131 -8.24 4.09 0.65
CA SER A 131 -8.44 2.82 1.35
C SER A 131 -9.64 2.02 0.84
N ASP A 132 -10.70 2.71 0.41
CA ASP A 132 -11.98 2.12 -0.04
C ASP A 132 -12.44 2.61 -1.43
N ASN A 133 -11.67 3.51 -2.07
CA ASN A 133 -11.98 4.13 -3.37
C ASN A 133 -13.30 4.91 -3.38
N VAL A 134 -13.77 5.37 -2.21
CA VAL A 134 -15.02 6.15 -2.10
C VAL A 134 -14.73 7.62 -2.39
N LYS A 135 -15.57 8.24 -3.24
CA LYS A 135 -15.58 9.70 -3.41
C LYS A 135 -16.14 10.35 -2.15
N VAL A 136 -15.36 11.25 -1.56
CA VAL A 136 -15.74 12.05 -0.41
C VAL A 136 -16.18 13.41 -0.92
N THR A 137 -17.33 13.90 -0.44
CA THR A 137 -17.81 15.24 -0.75
C THR A 137 -17.22 16.22 0.27
N PRO A 138 -16.23 17.05 -0.09
CA PRO A 138 -15.69 18.04 0.83
C PRO A 138 -16.70 19.16 1.06
N THR A 139 -16.70 19.70 2.28
CA THR A 139 -17.32 21.00 2.55
C THR A 139 -16.36 22.07 2.05
N MET A 140 -16.78 22.81 1.03
CA MET A 140 -16.01 23.91 0.45
C MET A 140 -16.14 25.16 1.32
N GLY A 141 -15.05 25.89 1.47
CA GLY A 141 -15.01 27.17 2.17
C GLY A 141 -13.91 28.07 1.63
N SER A 142 -13.67 29.16 2.36
CA SER A 142 -12.52 30.03 2.11
C SER A 142 -11.88 30.45 3.42
N ASP A 143 -10.57 30.62 3.44
CA ASP A 143 -9.85 31.17 4.60
C ASP A 143 -9.92 32.70 4.63
N GLY A 144 -9.34 33.31 5.68
CA GLY A 144 -9.31 34.77 5.82
C GLY A 144 -8.50 35.50 4.75
N ALA A 145 -7.72 34.78 3.94
CA ALA A 145 -6.93 35.31 2.83
C ALA A 145 -7.61 35.08 1.46
N GLY A 146 -8.82 34.49 1.43
CA GLY A 146 -9.56 34.20 0.19
C GLY A 146 -9.11 32.92 -0.52
N ASN A 147 -8.25 32.11 0.09
CA ASN A 147 -7.86 30.81 -0.47
C ASN A 147 -9.01 29.82 -0.35
N THR A 148 -9.09 28.85 -1.26
CA THR A 148 -10.10 27.78 -1.18
C THR A 148 -9.75 26.80 -0.07
N THR A 149 -10.72 26.47 0.77
CA THR A 149 -10.58 25.43 1.80
C THR A 149 -11.53 24.26 1.55
N MET A 150 -11.10 23.06 1.93
CA MET A 150 -11.87 21.82 1.81
C MET A 150 -11.81 21.07 3.13
N SER A 151 -12.96 20.88 3.78
CA SER A 151 -13.05 20.14 5.04
C SER A 151 -13.80 18.82 4.86
N PHE A 152 -13.21 17.72 5.32
CA PHE A 152 -13.79 16.36 5.27
C PHE A 152 -13.04 15.43 6.22
N ASP A 153 -13.70 14.38 6.74
CA ASP A 153 -13.07 13.32 7.55
C ASP A 153 -12.04 13.85 8.59
N GLY A 154 -12.36 14.91 9.33
CA GLY A 154 -11.47 15.48 10.35
C GLY A 154 -10.21 16.20 9.82
N LEU A 155 -10.17 16.48 8.52
CA LEU A 155 -9.10 17.20 7.82
C LEU A 155 -9.62 18.52 7.29
N SER A 156 -8.72 19.50 7.22
CA SER A 156 -8.90 20.72 6.45
C SER A 156 -7.72 20.91 5.51
N LEU A 157 -8.02 21.07 4.22
CA LEU A 157 -7.06 21.41 3.19
C LEU A 157 -7.21 22.88 2.82
N THR A 158 -6.09 23.54 2.56
CA THR A 158 -6.05 24.90 2.01
C THR A 158 -5.30 24.90 0.69
N VAL A 159 -5.93 25.41 -0.36
CA VAL A 159 -5.33 25.55 -1.70
C VAL A 159 -4.75 26.95 -1.82
N ASN A 160 -3.44 27.06 -1.99
CA ASN A 160 -2.76 28.31 -2.23
C ASN A 160 -2.48 28.48 -3.72
N GLY A 161 -2.98 29.57 -4.31
CA GLY A 161 -2.91 29.84 -5.75
C GLY A 161 -4.08 29.26 -6.54
N THR A 162 -3.97 29.30 -7.87
CA THR A 162 -5.03 28.86 -8.79
C THR A 162 -4.64 27.53 -9.43
N ALA A 163 -5.42 26.48 -9.17
CA ALA A 163 -5.22 25.17 -9.78
C ALA A 163 -5.71 25.14 -11.23
N ASN A 164 -5.03 24.37 -12.08
CA ASN A 164 -5.44 24.11 -13.45
C ASN A 164 -6.24 22.81 -13.53
N ALA A 165 -7.04 22.67 -14.59
CA ALA A 165 -7.74 21.42 -14.86
C ALA A 165 -6.75 20.24 -14.94
N LYS A 166 -7.10 19.12 -14.30
CA LYS A 166 -6.33 17.89 -14.13
C LYS A 166 -5.19 17.94 -13.12
N ASP A 167 -5.03 19.04 -12.38
CA ASP A 167 -4.10 19.04 -11.24
C ASP A 167 -4.58 18.05 -10.16
N SER A 168 -3.64 17.32 -9.56
CA SER A 168 -3.89 16.33 -8.52
C SER A 168 -2.85 16.39 -7.40
N PHE A 169 -3.29 16.06 -6.20
CA PHE A 169 -2.52 16.09 -4.97
C PHE A 169 -2.80 14.81 -4.18
N LEU A 170 -1.76 14.18 -3.65
CA LEU A 170 -1.86 13.05 -2.75
C LEU A 170 -1.71 13.54 -1.31
N VAL A 171 -2.81 13.49 -0.55
CA VAL A 171 -2.83 13.86 0.87
C VAL A 171 -2.54 12.61 1.71
N LYS A 172 -1.57 12.72 2.60
CA LYS A 172 -1.11 11.69 3.53
C LYS A 172 -1.31 12.19 4.96
N PRO A 173 -2.50 11.98 5.55
CA PRO A 173 -2.85 12.59 6.83
C PRO A 173 -2.03 12.09 8.01
N VAL A 174 -1.59 10.84 7.95
CA VAL A 174 -1.09 10.11 9.12
C VAL A 174 0.24 9.40 8.89
N GLN A 175 0.77 9.41 7.67
CA GLN A 175 1.94 8.60 7.31
C GLN A 175 3.20 9.05 8.07
N ASP A 176 3.33 10.35 8.34
CA ASP A 176 4.48 10.94 9.04
C ASP A 176 4.23 11.19 10.54
N VAL A 177 3.07 10.81 11.07
CA VAL A 177 2.73 11.01 12.50
C VAL A 177 3.79 10.35 13.39
N ILE A 178 4.07 9.08 13.10
CA ILE A 178 4.94 8.23 13.91
C ILE A 178 6.40 8.64 13.75
N SER A 179 6.82 9.04 12.54
CA SER A 179 8.20 9.47 12.30
C SER A 179 8.55 10.77 13.04
N GLY A 180 7.56 11.65 13.25
CA GLY A 180 7.70 12.84 14.09
C GLY A 180 7.39 12.61 15.57
N MET A 181 7.03 11.39 15.99
CA MET A 181 6.56 11.15 17.35
C MET A 181 7.71 11.11 18.36
N SER A 182 7.64 11.93 19.40
CA SER A 182 8.58 11.92 20.53
C SER A 182 7.92 12.44 21.80
N VAL A 183 8.51 12.16 22.96
CA VAL A 183 8.08 12.76 24.23
C VAL A 183 8.64 14.18 24.31
N ALA A 184 7.77 15.17 24.51
CA ALA A 184 8.11 16.59 24.54
C ALA A 184 8.48 17.08 25.95
N ILE A 185 7.95 16.46 27.00
CA ILE A 185 8.36 16.77 28.37
C ILE A 185 9.76 16.23 28.65
N THR A 186 10.57 17.00 29.39
CA THR A 186 11.97 16.67 29.71
C THR A 186 12.22 16.49 31.20
N SER A 187 11.26 16.86 32.06
CA SER A 187 11.31 16.67 33.50
C SER A 187 9.97 16.15 34.03
N GLU A 188 10.03 15.33 35.09
CA GLU A 188 8.87 14.82 35.82
C GLU A 188 8.01 15.95 36.40
N SER A 189 8.63 17.09 36.71
CA SER A 189 7.92 18.27 37.22
C SER A 189 6.95 18.89 36.21
N GLN A 190 7.07 18.57 34.93
CA GLN A 190 6.20 19.08 33.85
C GLN A 190 4.94 18.24 33.64
N ILE A 191 4.77 17.14 34.38
CA ILE A 191 3.56 16.31 34.30
C ILE A 191 2.39 17.07 34.92
N ALA A 192 1.44 17.46 34.08
CA ALA A 192 0.29 18.29 34.43
C ALA A 192 -0.86 17.45 35.04
N ALA A 193 -0.64 16.92 36.24
CA ALA A 193 -1.58 16.02 36.92
C ALA A 193 -2.75 16.76 37.62
N ALA A 194 -2.55 18.02 38.00
CA ALA A 194 -3.53 18.80 38.74
C ALA A 194 -4.55 19.46 37.81
N SER A 195 -5.77 19.70 38.30
CA SER A 195 -6.82 20.40 37.55
C SER A 195 -6.91 21.90 37.87
N ALA A 196 -6.17 22.37 38.88
CA ALA A 196 -6.09 23.77 39.26
C ALA A 196 -4.67 24.14 39.71
N ALA A 197 -4.27 25.40 39.50
CA ALA A 197 -2.98 25.92 39.92
C ALA A 197 -2.83 25.84 41.44
N GLY A 198 -1.68 25.35 41.92
CA GLY A 198 -1.40 25.19 43.35
C GLY A 198 -2.14 24.03 44.03
N GLY A 199 -2.80 23.16 43.26
CA GLY A 199 -3.42 21.92 43.75
C GLY A 199 -2.37 20.88 44.14
N ALA A 200 -1.65 21.10 45.24
CA ALA A 200 -0.75 20.10 45.80
C ALA A 200 -1.51 18.78 46.02
N SER A 201 -0.99 17.69 45.45
CA SER A 201 -1.62 16.36 45.45
C SER A 201 -2.94 16.23 44.67
N ASP A 202 -3.34 17.21 43.86
CA ASP A 202 -4.46 17.06 42.92
C ASP A 202 -4.07 16.17 41.74
N ASN A 203 -4.82 15.09 41.54
CA ASN A 203 -4.62 14.12 40.47
C ASN A 203 -5.81 14.05 39.49
N ARG A 204 -6.75 15.01 39.55
CA ARG A 204 -7.96 14.97 38.72
C ARG A 204 -7.66 15.07 37.22
N ASN A 205 -6.60 15.77 36.81
CA ASN A 205 -6.21 15.79 35.40
C ASN A 205 -5.50 14.48 35.00
N ALA A 206 -4.71 13.89 35.91
CA ALA A 206 -4.17 12.54 35.70
C ALA A 206 -5.28 11.48 35.56
N GLN A 207 -6.37 11.60 36.31
CA GLN A 207 -7.56 10.75 36.12
C GLN A 207 -8.16 10.94 34.74
N LYS A 208 -8.32 12.18 34.25
CA LYS A 208 -8.80 12.43 32.88
C LYS A 208 -7.88 11.83 31.81
N LEU A 209 -6.56 11.84 32.03
CA LEU A 209 -5.60 11.19 31.14
C LEU A 209 -5.78 9.67 31.15
N LEU A 210 -6.05 9.08 32.32
CA LEU A 210 -6.35 7.66 32.44
C LEU A 210 -7.68 7.30 31.76
N ASP A 211 -8.72 8.13 31.90
CA ASP A 211 -10.04 7.93 31.29
C ASP A 211 -9.98 7.88 29.75
N LEU A 212 -8.92 8.44 29.13
CA LEU A 212 -8.70 8.31 27.68
C LEU A 212 -8.50 6.86 27.21
N GLN A 213 -8.11 5.95 28.11
CA GLN A 213 -7.98 4.52 27.80
C GLN A 213 -9.32 3.92 27.35
N ASP A 214 -10.42 4.35 27.98
CA ASP A 214 -11.78 3.87 27.70
C ASP A 214 -12.55 4.80 26.74
N ALA A 215 -11.98 5.95 26.41
CA ALA A 215 -12.58 6.89 25.47
C ALA A 215 -12.59 6.33 24.04
N LYS A 216 -13.69 6.59 23.32
CA LYS A 216 -13.87 6.18 21.92
C LYS A 216 -13.17 7.15 20.96
N LEU A 217 -11.85 7.13 20.96
CA LEU A 217 -11.01 8.07 20.20
C LEU A 217 -10.88 7.71 18.71
N ILE A 218 -11.23 6.49 18.31
CA ILE A 218 -11.11 6.03 16.92
C ILE A 218 -12.47 6.06 16.25
N ASN A 219 -12.64 6.96 15.27
CA ASN A 219 -13.88 7.17 14.53
C ASN A 219 -15.10 7.46 15.43
N GLY A 220 -14.89 7.96 16.65
CA GLY A 220 -15.93 8.14 17.67
C GLY A 220 -16.54 6.84 18.24
N ASN A 221 -16.06 5.66 17.82
CA ASN A 221 -16.76 4.39 18.04
C ASN A 221 -15.92 3.32 18.76
N ALA A 222 -14.59 3.44 18.75
CA ALA A 222 -13.69 2.44 19.34
C ALA A 222 -12.59 3.08 20.19
N THR A 223 -12.15 2.36 21.22
CA THR A 223 -10.98 2.74 22.02
C THR A 223 -9.67 2.50 21.26
N LEU A 224 -8.56 3.03 21.76
CA LEU A 224 -7.22 2.78 21.18
C LEU A 224 -6.88 1.29 21.18
N ALA A 225 -7.18 0.59 22.28
CA ALA A 225 -6.94 -0.85 22.39
C ALA A 225 -7.77 -1.66 21.38
N GLN A 226 -9.05 -1.30 21.21
CA GLN A 226 -9.93 -1.93 20.22
C GLN A 226 -9.45 -1.66 18.78
N GLY A 227 -9.03 -0.42 18.49
CA GLY A 227 -8.49 -0.05 17.18
C GLY A 227 -7.20 -0.82 16.86
N TYR A 228 -6.28 -0.95 17.81
CA TYR A 228 -5.07 -1.76 17.65
C TYR A 228 -5.37 -3.25 17.47
N ALA A 229 -6.27 -3.82 18.27
CA ALA A 229 -6.71 -5.21 18.13
C ALA A 229 -7.35 -5.45 16.75
N SER A 230 -8.14 -4.50 16.24
CA SER A 230 -8.73 -4.58 14.90
C SER A 230 -7.67 -4.56 13.79
N LEU A 231 -6.61 -3.74 13.92
CA LEU A 231 -5.48 -3.73 12.98
C LEU A 231 -4.79 -5.09 12.95
N VAL A 232 -4.40 -5.61 14.12
CA VAL A 232 -3.74 -6.93 14.24
C VAL A 232 -4.63 -8.04 13.67
N SER A 233 -5.92 -8.03 13.99
CA SER A 233 -6.88 -9.00 13.45
C SER A 233 -7.02 -8.91 11.93
N THR A 234 -7.09 -7.70 11.38
CA THR A 234 -7.21 -7.50 9.92
C THR A 234 -5.98 -8.04 9.19
N VAL A 235 -4.78 -7.70 9.68
CA VAL A 235 -3.53 -8.22 9.11
C VAL A 235 -3.48 -9.74 9.22
N GLY A 236 -3.77 -10.31 10.40
CA GLY A 236 -3.74 -11.76 10.62
C GLY A 236 -4.73 -12.52 9.71
N ASN A 237 -5.98 -12.04 9.61
CA ASN A 237 -7.00 -12.63 8.74
C ASN A 237 -6.60 -12.52 7.26
N LYS A 238 -6.10 -11.37 6.82
CA LYS A 238 -5.63 -11.17 5.45
C LYS A 238 -4.47 -12.11 5.12
N THR A 239 -3.48 -12.23 6.00
CA THR A 239 -2.35 -13.16 5.85
C THR A 239 -2.85 -14.60 5.73
N LYS A 240 -3.77 -15.03 6.61
CA LYS A 240 -4.30 -16.41 6.56
C LYS A 240 -5.05 -16.70 5.26
N ASN A 241 -5.84 -15.74 4.79
CA ASN A 241 -6.57 -15.85 3.52
C ASN A 241 -5.60 -15.94 2.33
N LEU A 242 -4.57 -15.09 2.30
CA LEU A 242 -3.55 -15.10 1.25
C LEU A 242 -2.70 -16.38 1.27
N GLU A 243 -2.35 -16.90 2.44
CA GLU A 243 -1.63 -18.17 2.60
C GLU A 243 -2.44 -19.34 2.03
N THR A 244 -3.74 -19.39 2.34
CA THR A 244 -4.66 -20.43 1.85
C THR A 244 -4.82 -20.34 0.33
N ALA A 245 -5.02 -19.12 -0.20
CA ALA A 245 -5.12 -18.89 -1.63
C ALA A 245 -3.81 -19.26 -2.38
N ALA A 246 -2.66 -18.86 -1.84
CA ALA A 246 -1.35 -19.18 -2.41
C ALA A 246 -1.08 -20.69 -2.42
N THR A 247 -1.41 -21.40 -1.33
CA THR A 247 -1.27 -22.85 -1.24
C THR A 247 -2.14 -23.56 -2.27
N THR A 248 -3.40 -23.12 -2.41
CA THR A 248 -4.34 -23.67 -3.40
C THR A 248 -3.83 -23.44 -4.82
N GLN A 249 -3.43 -22.21 -5.15
CA GLN A 249 -2.91 -21.86 -6.48
C GLN A 249 -1.64 -22.64 -6.81
N LYS A 250 -0.74 -22.82 -5.84
CA LYS A 250 0.46 -23.65 -6.00
C LYS A 250 0.10 -25.10 -6.31
N GLY A 251 -0.88 -25.68 -5.61
CA GLY A 251 -1.38 -27.02 -5.88
C GLY A 251 -1.92 -27.19 -7.30
N VAL A 252 -2.67 -26.20 -7.81
CA VAL A 252 -3.15 -26.19 -9.20
C VAL A 252 -2.00 -26.13 -10.19
N VAL A 253 -1.01 -25.26 -9.96
CA VAL A 253 0.18 -25.16 -10.82
C VAL A 253 0.96 -26.47 -10.84
N THR A 254 1.15 -27.13 -9.70
CA THR A 254 1.80 -28.44 -9.61
C THR A 254 1.05 -29.48 -10.44
N GLN A 255 -0.26 -29.64 -10.25
CA GLN A 255 -1.06 -30.60 -11.00
C GLN A 255 -1.06 -30.35 -12.51
N LEU A 256 -1.15 -29.09 -12.95
CA LEU A 256 -1.08 -28.74 -14.36
C LEU A 256 0.31 -28.99 -14.95
N THR A 257 1.36 -28.75 -14.18
CA THR A 257 2.74 -29.01 -14.58
C THR A 257 2.98 -30.51 -14.76
N GLU A 258 2.51 -31.33 -13.82
CA GLU A 258 2.57 -32.79 -13.89
C GLU A 258 1.80 -33.32 -15.11
N ARG A 259 0.57 -32.83 -15.35
CA ARG A 259 -0.20 -33.19 -16.56
C ARG A 259 0.49 -32.78 -17.86
N GLN A 260 1.08 -31.59 -17.89
CA GLN A 260 1.86 -31.15 -19.05
C GLN A 260 3.06 -32.09 -19.29
N GLN A 261 3.76 -32.51 -18.24
CA GLN A 261 4.86 -33.47 -18.33
C GLN A 261 4.40 -34.87 -18.77
N LEU A 262 3.17 -35.29 -18.48
CA LEU A 262 2.64 -36.56 -18.99
C LEU A 262 2.39 -36.54 -20.50
N VAL A 263 2.00 -35.39 -21.06
CA VAL A 263 1.70 -35.25 -22.50
C VAL A 263 2.94 -34.84 -23.31
N SER A 264 3.77 -33.96 -22.75
CA SER A 264 4.95 -33.39 -23.39
C SER A 264 6.25 -34.06 -22.96
N GLY A 265 6.20 -34.97 -21.98
CA GLY A 265 7.35 -35.72 -21.52
C GLY A 265 7.70 -36.81 -22.51
N VAL A 266 8.99 -36.91 -22.83
CA VAL A 266 9.52 -37.99 -23.65
C VAL A 266 9.45 -39.27 -22.84
N ASN A 267 8.59 -40.21 -23.24
CA ASN A 267 8.57 -41.54 -22.66
C ASN A 267 9.79 -42.31 -23.19
N LEU A 268 10.82 -42.44 -22.35
CA LEU A 268 12.07 -43.12 -22.73
C LEU A 268 11.81 -44.55 -23.20
N ASP A 269 10.81 -45.25 -22.67
CA ASP A 269 10.51 -46.63 -23.09
C ASP A 269 9.90 -46.68 -24.50
N GLU A 270 9.07 -45.70 -24.85
CA GLU A 270 8.48 -45.57 -26.19
C GLU A 270 9.52 -45.09 -27.23
N GLU A 271 10.39 -44.16 -26.84
CA GLU A 271 11.56 -43.79 -27.64
C GLU A 271 12.55 -44.94 -27.79
N TYR A 272 12.77 -45.77 -26.76
CA TYR A 272 13.61 -46.98 -26.85
C TYR A 272 13.00 -48.03 -27.76
N ALA A 273 11.67 -48.23 -27.71
CA ALA A 273 10.97 -49.14 -28.59
C ALA A 273 11.04 -48.66 -30.05
N ASN A 274 10.83 -47.36 -30.29
CA ASN A 274 10.97 -46.75 -31.62
C ASN A 274 12.41 -46.81 -32.12
N LEU A 275 13.40 -46.53 -31.27
CA LEU A 275 14.81 -46.65 -31.58
C LEU A 275 15.19 -48.09 -31.94
N SER A 276 14.74 -49.08 -31.15
CA SER A 276 14.97 -50.49 -31.44
C SER A 276 14.35 -50.90 -32.79
N LYS A 277 13.13 -50.42 -33.07
CA LYS A 277 12.46 -50.62 -34.35
C LYS A 277 13.20 -49.97 -35.52
N TYR A 278 13.70 -48.74 -35.36
CA TYR A 278 14.53 -48.08 -36.37
C TYR A 278 15.86 -48.80 -36.59
N GLN A 279 16.49 -49.32 -35.53
CA GLN A 279 17.69 -50.16 -35.63
C GLN A 279 17.40 -51.46 -36.39
N GLN A 280 16.28 -52.12 -36.11
CA GLN A 280 15.85 -53.32 -36.84
C GLN A 280 15.58 -53.03 -38.32
N PHE A 281 14.89 -51.94 -38.65
CA PHE A 281 14.69 -51.53 -40.05
C PHE A 281 16.00 -51.20 -40.75
N TYR A 282 16.93 -50.54 -40.06
CA TYR A 282 18.24 -50.26 -40.60
C TYR A 282 19.03 -51.55 -40.91
N MET A 283 19.02 -52.52 -39.98
CA MET A 283 19.65 -53.83 -40.18
C MET A 283 18.97 -54.64 -41.31
N ALA A 284 17.65 -54.63 -41.39
CA ALA A 284 16.89 -55.29 -42.46
C ALA A 284 17.20 -54.66 -43.83
N ASN A 285 17.22 -53.33 -43.92
CA ASN A 285 17.59 -52.61 -45.14
C ASN A 285 19.05 -52.89 -45.53
N ALA A 286 19.96 -52.99 -44.56
CA ALA A 286 21.35 -53.37 -44.83
C ALA A 286 21.47 -54.81 -45.38
N GLN A 287 20.68 -55.77 -44.86
CA GLN A 287 20.62 -57.13 -45.39
C GLN A 287 20.02 -57.19 -46.80
N VAL A 288 18.98 -56.38 -47.08
CA VAL A 288 18.41 -56.26 -48.42
C VAL A 288 19.44 -55.69 -49.40
N LEU A 289 20.18 -54.66 -49.01
CA LEU A 289 21.27 -54.10 -49.81
C LEU A 289 22.40 -55.11 -50.03
N GLN A 290 22.75 -55.90 -49.02
CA GLN A 290 23.78 -56.94 -49.15
C GLN A 290 23.33 -58.07 -50.08
N THR A 291 22.05 -58.45 -50.01
CA THR A 291 21.44 -59.42 -50.93
C THR A 291 21.38 -58.87 -52.34
N ALA A 292 21.03 -57.60 -52.51
CA ALA A 292 21.02 -56.92 -53.80
C ALA A 292 22.43 -56.84 -54.41
N ASN A 293 23.46 -56.53 -53.63
CA ASN A 293 24.86 -56.59 -54.07
C ASN A 293 25.27 -58.02 -54.44
N THR A 294 24.86 -59.03 -53.68
CA THR A 294 25.15 -60.44 -54.02
C THR A 294 24.48 -60.87 -55.33
N ILE A 295 23.24 -60.44 -55.58
CA ILE A 295 22.54 -60.67 -56.85
C ILE A 295 23.22 -59.90 -57.98
N PHE A 296 23.62 -58.66 -57.75
CA PHE A 296 24.34 -57.83 -58.72
C PHE A 296 25.68 -58.47 -59.10
N ASP A 297 26.46 -58.93 -58.13
CA ASP A 297 27.72 -59.63 -58.33
C ASP A 297 27.53 -60.98 -59.03
N ALA A 298 26.47 -61.73 -58.71
CA ALA A 298 26.12 -62.97 -59.41
C ALA A 298 25.73 -62.72 -60.89
N LEU A 299 24.97 -61.65 -61.17
CA LEU A 299 24.64 -61.24 -62.54
C LEU A 299 25.87 -60.77 -63.32
N MET A 300 26.80 -60.09 -62.66
CA MET A 300 28.09 -59.68 -63.24
C MET A 300 29.00 -60.88 -63.50
N SER A 301 29.03 -61.87 -62.60
CA SER A 301 29.79 -63.12 -62.72
C SER A 301 29.31 -64.03 -63.85
N ILE A 302 28.05 -63.91 -64.29
CA ILE A 302 27.51 -64.71 -65.41
C ILE A 302 27.86 -64.09 -66.77
N ARG A 303 28.34 -62.84 -66.82
CA ARG A 303 28.76 -62.13 -68.06
C ARG A 303 30.27 -62.03 -68.25
N GLY A 304 31.09 -62.62 -67.38
CA GLY A 304 32.54 -62.80 -67.56
C GLY A 304 32.89 -64.26 -67.74
#